data_AF-G0IZD9-F1
#
_entry.id   AF-G0IZD9-F1
#
_cell.length_a   1.000
_cell.length_b   1.000
_cell.length_c   1.000
_cell.angle_alpha   90.00
_cell.angle_beta   90.00
_cell.angle_gamma   90.00
#
_symmetry.space_group_name_H-M   'P 1'
#
loop_
_entity.id
_entity.type
_entity.pdbx_description
1 polymer ?
#
loop_
_entity_poly.entity_id
_entity_poly.type
_entity_poly.pdbx_seq_one_letter_code
_entity_poly.pdbx_strand_id
1 'polypeptide(L)'
;MAVISKKKIVYPINDNLRKYLIKYGREVDIPIHYKELLRFTNSIALYDFKGNDTLWETVFYDESDRSEIHYKVKKIYALLKADGDMSVMQHLYVDRIDLCTYGNTQPFRVRIVNRINDNFDYFYIKNADASRVYGLGLEHLLSPNRIGYLVYRNTLIEEHIAGIPGEQFMKQQLYDPLLNPIRLSKEFVKFNERCFVRLLGDMHSSNFVIDVTPDFEETHYRIRSIDFDQQSYEGKKTIYLPQFFKQNNALIQLGIKHITQESMNQYQKEERALIATRLKSSPKEITDILNSMEKDVLSKESNIESLKNELAKHYKNADFLRCKNMGGILRMSLNQVLIK
;
A
#
# COMPACT_ATOMS: atom_id res chain seq x y z
N MET A 1 3.19 13.61 -18.65
CA MET A 1 2.56 12.60 -17.78
C MET A 1 3.61 11.81 -17.03
N ALA A 2 3.23 11.25 -15.88
CA ALA A 2 4.09 10.40 -15.07
C ALA A 2 4.35 9.06 -15.78
N VAL A 3 5.62 8.66 -15.82
CA VAL A 3 6.10 7.35 -16.28
C VAL A 3 7.29 6.96 -15.41
N ILE A 4 7.28 5.76 -14.86
CA ILE A 4 8.43 5.18 -14.16
C ILE A 4 9.23 4.40 -15.20
N SER A 5 10.42 4.90 -15.53
CA SER A 5 11.24 4.35 -16.61
C SER A 5 12.23 3.28 -16.15
N LYS A 6 12.52 3.18 -14.85
CA LYS A 6 13.49 2.25 -14.28
C LYS A 6 12.91 1.52 -13.09
N LYS A 7 13.16 0.21 -13.02
CA LYS A 7 12.82 -0.60 -11.85
C LYS A 7 13.60 -0.10 -10.63
N LYS A 8 12.89 0.02 -9.51
CA LYS A 8 13.49 0.32 -8.20
C LYS A 8 14.34 -0.86 -7.75
N ILE A 9 15.50 -0.58 -7.14
CA ILE A 9 16.25 -1.60 -6.41
C ILE A 9 15.58 -1.88 -5.05
N VAL A 10 15.76 -3.07 -4.51
CA VAL A 10 15.29 -3.40 -3.17
C VAL A 10 16.23 -2.79 -2.14
N TYR A 11 15.67 -2.07 -1.17
CA TYR A 11 16.40 -1.51 -0.03
C TYR A 11 16.23 -2.41 1.19
N PRO A 12 17.32 -2.83 1.86
CA PRO A 12 17.23 -3.71 3.02
C PRO A 12 16.66 -2.98 4.24
N ILE A 13 16.00 -3.71 5.13
CA ILE A 13 15.60 -3.17 6.44
C ILE A 13 16.85 -3.01 7.31
N ASN A 14 17.23 -1.75 7.58
CA ASN A 14 18.34 -1.41 8.46
C ASN A 14 17.98 -1.54 9.95
N ASP A 15 18.97 -1.37 10.83
CA ASP A 15 18.79 -1.51 12.28
C ASP A 15 17.88 -0.45 12.90
N ASN A 16 17.80 0.76 12.34
CA ASN A 16 16.91 1.80 12.84
C ASN A 16 15.45 1.43 12.58
N LEU A 17 15.15 0.95 11.35
CA LEU A 17 13.82 0.50 10.99
C LEU A 17 13.45 -0.75 11.78
N ARG A 18 14.37 -1.69 11.94
CA ARG A 18 14.16 -2.87 12.80
C ARG A 18 13.79 -2.50 14.23
N LYS A 19 14.50 -1.56 14.85
CA LYS A 19 14.16 -1.06 16.20
C LYS A 19 12.76 -0.46 16.26
N TYR A 20 12.36 0.32 15.25
CA TYR A 20 11.00 0.82 15.14
C TYR A 20 9.98 -0.33 15.05
N LEU A 21 10.21 -1.29 14.15
CA LEU A 21 9.28 -2.41 13.95
C LEU A 21 9.10 -3.25 15.21
N ILE A 22 10.18 -3.58 15.92
CA ILE A 22 10.12 -4.30 17.21
C ILE A 22 9.31 -3.50 18.23
N LYS A 23 9.60 -2.21 18.38
CA LYS A 23 8.96 -1.33 19.36
C LYS A 23 7.44 -1.23 19.18
N TYR A 24 6.96 -1.27 17.95
CA TYR A 24 5.54 -1.10 17.59
C TYR A 24 4.85 -2.42 17.21
N GLY A 25 5.43 -3.56 17.60
CA GLY A 25 4.81 -4.89 17.40
C GLY A 25 4.67 -5.30 15.94
N ARG A 26 5.52 -4.75 15.05
CA ARG A 26 5.54 -5.07 13.62
C ARG A 26 6.60 -6.10 13.26
N GLU A 27 7.63 -6.25 14.09
CA GLU A 27 8.58 -7.36 13.95
C GLU A 27 8.19 -8.49 14.90
N VAL A 28 7.83 -9.64 14.33
CA VAL A 28 7.42 -10.83 15.07
C VAL A 28 8.11 -12.05 14.48
N ASP A 29 8.39 -13.06 15.29
CA ASP A 29 8.97 -14.31 14.79
C ASP A 29 7.95 -15.03 13.89
N ILE A 30 8.19 -15.00 12.56
CA ILE A 30 7.31 -15.67 11.61
C ILE A 30 7.78 -17.10 11.37
N PRO A 31 6.85 -18.06 11.30
CA PRO A 31 7.17 -19.48 11.22
C PRO A 31 7.62 -19.93 9.83
N ILE A 32 7.49 -19.11 8.79
CA ILE A 32 7.94 -19.39 7.42
C ILE A 32 8.48 -18.14 6.75
N HIS A 33 9.59 -18.29 6.03
CA HIS A 33 10.20 -17.23 5.23
C HIS A 33 9.88 -17.38 3.74
N TYR A 34 9.98 -16.28 2.99
CA TYR A 34 9.77 -16.27 1.55
C TYR A 34 10.55 -17.38 0.81
N LYS A 35 11.81 -17.62 1.21
CA LYS A 35 12.66 -18.65 0.58
C LYS A 35 12.13 -20.07 0.73
N GLU A 36 11.44 -20.38 1.83
CA GLU A 36 10.87 -21.72 2.05
C GLU A 36 9.69 -22.00 1.11
N LEU A 37 8.98 -20.96 0.67
CA LEU A 37 7.88 -21.08 -0.29
C LEU A 37 8.37 -21.36 -1.71
N LEU A 38 9.65 -21.12 -2.00
CA LEU A 38 10.27 -21.45 -3.29
C LEU A 38 10.54 -22.95 -3.46
N ARG A 39 10.28 -23.78 -2.43
CA ARG A 39 10.43 -25.25 -2.48
C ARG A 39 9.31 -25.96 -3.26
N PHE A 40 8.43 -25.21 -3.93
CA PHE A 40 7.36 -25.83 -4.72
C PHE A 40 7.95 -26.67 -5.86
N THR A 41 7.31 -27.78 -6.19
CA THR A 41 7.77 -28.74 -7.20
C THR A 41 7.00 -28.64 -8.51
N ASN A 42 5.80 -28.05 -8.49
CA ASN A 42 5.01 -27.80 -9.69
C ASN A 42 4.14 -26.55 -9.54
N SER A 43 3.66 -26.01 -10.66
CA SER A 43 2.71 -24.90 -10.68
C SER A 43 1.73 -25.01 -11.84
N ILE A 44 0.57 -24.38 -11.71
CA ILE A 44 -0.42 -24.24 -12.81
C ILE A 44 -0.90 -22.80 -12.90
N ALA A 45 -1.17 -22.31 -14.11
CA ALA A 45 -1.77 -21.00 -14.31
C ALA A 45 -3.15 -20.89 -13.65
N LEU A 46 -3.37 -19.80 -12.92
CA LEU A 46 -4.65 -19.47 -12.29
C LEU A 46 -5.47 -18.60 -13.25
N TYR A 47 -6.65 -19.10 -13.61
CA TYR A 47 -7.61 -18.38 -14.45
C TYR A 47 -8.72 -17.75 -13.60
N ASP A 48 -9.23 -16.60 -14.03
CA ASP A 48 -10.42 -15.99 -13.44
C ASP A 48 -11.70 -16.75 -13.82
N PHE A 49 -12.83 -16.35 -13.23
CA PHE A 49 -14.13 -16.98 -13.51
C PHE A 49 -14.62 -16.80 -14.96
N LYS A 50 -13.98 -15.94 -15.74
CA LYS A 50 -14.27 -15.72 -17.17
C LYS A 50 -13.27 -16.44 -18.06
N GLY A 51 -12.33 -17.21 -17.50
CA GLY A 51 -11.30 -17.94 -18.24
C GLY A 51 -10.12 -17.08 -18.68
N ASN A 52 -9.96 -15.84 -18.18
CA ASN A 52 -8.79 -15.02 -18.47
C ASN A 52 -7.63 -15.42 -17.55
N ASP A 53 -6.42 -15.44 -18.10
CA ASP A 53 -5.20 -15.66 -17.32
C ASP A 53 -5.00 -14.51 -16.32
N THR A 54 -4.83 -14.84 -15.04
CA THR A 54 -4.59 -13.85 -13.98
C THR A 54 -3.13 -13.45 -13.86
N LEU A 55 -2.21 -14.15 -14.55
CA LEU A 55 -0.75 -14.06 -14.42
C LEU A 55 -0.23 -14.47 -13.04
N TRP A 56 -1.06 -15.19 -12.28
CA TRP A 56 -0.67 -15.90 -11.07
C TRP A 56 -0.59 -17.38 -11.36
N GLU A 57 0.31 -18.08 -10.69
CA GLU A 57 0.40 -19.53 -10.74
C GLU A 57 0.12 -20.13 -9.37
N THR A 58 -0.80 -21.09 -9.27
CA THR A 58 -0.98 -21.88 -8.06
C THR A 58 0.19 -22.86 -7.95
N VAL A 59 0.94 -22.77 -6.85
CA VAL A 59 2.11 -23.61 -6.60
C VAL A 59 1.75 -24.83 -5.75
N PHE A 60 2.43 -25.94 -6.02
CA PHE A 60 2.26 -27.22 -5.32
C PHE A 60 3.57 -27.66 -4.69
N TYR A 61 3.47 -28.20 -3.48
CA TYR A 61 4.58 -28.73 -2.72
C TYR A 61 4.45 -30.25 -2.62
N ASP A 62 5.59 -30.94 -2.51
CA ASP A 62 5.60 -32.35 -2.16
C ASP A 62 4.91 -32.58 -0.80
N GLU A 63 4.34 -33.77 -0.58
CA GLU A 63 3.50 -34.05 0.58
C GLU A 63 4.20 -33.76 1.93
N SER A 64 5.51 -34.02 2.00
CA SER A 64 6.36 -33.77 3.17
C SER A 64 6.47 -32.28 3.49
N ASP A 65 6.70 -31.43 2.49
CA ASP A 65 6.78 -29.97 2.64
C ASP A 65 5.40 -29.33 2.82
N ARG A 66 4.37 -29.84 2.12
CA ARG A 66 3.02 -29.28 2.11
C ARG A 66 2.43 -29.14 3.50
N SER A 67 2.52 -30.19 4.31
CA SER A 67 1.96 -30.20 5.67
C SER A 67 2.64 -29.18 6.57
N GLU A 68 3.96 -29.09 6.48
CA GLU A 68 4.78 -28.12 7.23
C GLU A 68 4.45 -26.68 6.80
N ILE A 69 4.48 -26.41 5.50
CA ILE A 69 4.24 -25.08 4.93
C ILE A 69 2.83 -24.62 5.25
N HIS A 70 1.80 -25.46 5.06
CA HIS A 70 0.42 -25.10 5.36
C HIS A 70 0.24 -24.79 6.85
N TYR A 71 0.86 -25.58 7.75
CA TYR A 71 0.83 -25.30 9.18
C TYR A 71 1.46 -23.93 9.51
N LYS A 72 2.66 -23.65 8.98
CA LYS A 72 3.37 -22.39 9.21
C LYS A 72 2.59 -21.19 8.65
N VAL A 73 2.00 -21.32 7.46
CA VAL A 73 1.17 -20.30 6.81
C VAL A 73 -0.11 -20.01 7.60
N LYS A 74 -0.78 -21.03 8.15
CA LYS A 74 -1.92 -20.83 9.07
C LYS A 74 -1.52 -20.08 10.34
N LYS A 75 -0.32 -20.36 10.86
CA LYS A 75 0.22 -19.66 12.03
C LYS A 75 0.51 -18.19 11.74
N ILE A 76 0.98 -17.85 10.53
CA ILE A 76 1.07 -16.44 10.09
C ILE A 76 -0.30 -15.76 10.11
N TYR A 77 -1.34 -16.41 9.60
CA TYR A 77 -2.68 -15.84 9.62
C TYR A 77 -3.18 -15.59 11.05
N ALA A 78 -2.96 -16.52 11.98
CA ALA A 78 -3.31 -16.32 13.39
C ALA A 78 -2.57 -15.12 14.01
N LEU A 79 -1.27 -14.95 13.71
CA LEU A 79 -0.48 -13.79 14.14
C LEU A 79 -1.03 -12.47 13.53
N LEU A 80 -1.47 -12.50 12.28
CA LEU A 80 -1.93 -11.30 11.55
C LEU A 80 -3.36 -10.87 11.94
N LYS A 81 -4.26 -11.83 12.19
CA LYS A 81 -5.71 -11.59 12.32
C LYS A 81 -6.29 -11.84 13.71
N ALA A 82 -5.62 -12.63 14.55
CA ALA A 82 -6.14 -13.07 15.83
C ALA A 82 -5.20 -12.73 17.00
N ASP A 83 -4.33 -11.73 16.83
CA ASP A 83 -3.35 -11.30 17.85
C ASP A 83 -2.52 -12.46 18.43
N GLY A 84 -2.25 -13.47 17.59
CA GLY A 84 -1.51 -14.67 17.99
C GLY A 84 -2.32 -15.76 18.71
N ASP A 85 -3.65 -15.64 18.81
CA ASP A 85 -4.50 -16.73 19.28
C ASP A 85 -4.45 -17.91 18.28
N MET A 86 -3.70 -18.94 18.66
CA MET A 86 -3.49 -20.14 17.83
C MET A 86 -4.72 -21.05 17.79
N SER A 87 -5.71 -20.86 18.67
CA SER A 87 -6.93 -21.69 18.70
C SER A 87 -7.70 -21.61 17.37
N VAL A 88 -7.67 -20.45 16.69
CA VAL A 88 -8.33 -20.23 15.41
C VAL A 88 -7.80 -21.16 14.30
N MET A 89 -6.55 -21.62 14.39
CA MET A 89 -5.91 -22.46 13.37
C MET A 89 -6.59 -23.81 13.17
N GLN A 90 -7.36 -24.29 14.17
CA GLN A 90 -8.10 -25.56 14.12
C GLN A 90 -9.18 -25.53 13.03
N HIS A 91 -9.75 -24.35 12.79
CA HIS A 91 -10.85 -24.15 11.84
C HIS A 91 -10.38 -23.62 10.49
N LEU A 92 -9.07 -23.44 10.29
CA LEU A 92 -8.52 -22.90 9.06
C LEU A 92 -7.87 -23.99 8.20
N TYR A 93 -8.01 -23.84 6.88
CA TYR A 93 -7.19 -24.55 5.91
C TYR A 93 -6.66 -23.60 4.84
N VAL A 94 -5.50 -23.95 4.27
CA VAL A 94 -4.93 -23.25 3.12
C VAL A 94 -5.58 -23.84 1.88
N ASP A 95 -6.32 -23.01 1.14
CA ASP A 95 -6.99 -23.41 -0.10
C ASP A 95 -5.98 -23.44 -1.25
N ARG A 96 -5.19 -22.37 -1.38
CA ARG A 96 -4.09 -22.30 -2.34
C ARG A 96 -3.03 -21.28 -1.95
N ILE A 97 -1.84 -21.49 -2.49
CA ILE A 97 -0.73 -20.54 -2.48
C ILE A 97 -0.44 -20.20 -3.94
N ASP A 98 -0.50 -18.92 -4.27
CA ASP A 98 -0.32 -18.41 -5.62
C ASP A 98 1.00 -17.61 -5.70
N LEU A 99 1.81 -17.83 -6.73
CA LEU A 99 3.01 -17.05 -7.05
C LEU A 99 2.68 -16.07 -8.17
N CYS A 100 2.99 -14.79 -7.97
CA CYS A 100 2.91 -13.79 -9.03
C CYS A 100 4.17 -13.85 -9.90
N THR A 101 4.05 -14.35 -11.13
CA THR A 101 5.22 -14.58 -12.00
C THR A 101 5.72 -13.32 -12.70
N TYR A 102 4.86 -12.31 -12.90
CA TYR A 102 5.22 -11.06 -13.58
C TYR A 102 5.78 -9.98 -12.64
N GLY A 103 5.51 -10.07 -11.33
CA GLY A 103 5.88 -9.06 -10.35
C GLY A 103 7.38 -9.04 -10.08
N ASN A 104 7.99 -7.85 -9.93
CA ASN A 104 9.43 -7.70 -9.71
C ASN A 104 9.97 -8.47 -8.50
N THR A 105 9.15 -8.63 -7.46
CA THR A 105 9.52 -9.32 -6.21
C THR A 105 8.86 -10.69 -6.08
N GLN A 106 8.16 -11.14 -7.13
CA GLN A 106 7.40 -12.38 -7.23
C GLN A 106 6.64 -12.74 -5.94
N PRO A 107 5.75 -11.85 -5.46
CA PRO A 107 5.06 -12.07 -4.19
C PRO A 107 4.23 -13.35 -4.22
N PHE A 108 4.19 -14.05 -3.09
CA PHE A 108 3.22 -15.12 -2.86
C PHE A 108 1.93 -14.53 -2.28
N ARG A 109 0.78 -15.05 -2.72
CA ARG A 109 -0.54 -14.79 -2.15
C ARG A 109 -1.08 -16.09 -1.57
N VAL A 110 -1.47 -16.07 -0.32
CA VAL A 110 -2.09 -17.20 0.35
C VAL A 110 -3.58 -16.95 0.43
N ARG A 111 -4.39 -17.93 0.01
CA ARG A 111 -5.83 -17.98 0.25
C ARG A 111 -6.10 -18.93 1.43
N ILE A 112 -6.64 -18.39 2.51
CA ILE A 112 -7.05 -19.17 3.69
C ILE A 112 -8.56 -19.16 3.80
N VAL A 113 -9.14 -20.32 4.11
CA VAL A 113 -10.58 -20.50 4.27
C VAL A 113 -10.88 -20.97 5.69
N ASN A 114 -11.93 -20.41 6.28
CA ASN A 114 -12.48 -20.82 7.56
C ASN A 114 -13.58 -21.87 7.35
N ARG A 115 -13.37 -23.07 7.89
CA ARG A 115 -14.27 -24.22 7.78
C ARG A 115 -15.64 -24.01 8.43
N ILE A 116 -15.77 -23.07 9.38
CA ILE A 116 -17.01 -22.86 10.11
C ILE A 116 -18.03 -22.10 9.25
N ASN A 117 -17.59 -21.10 8.48
CA ASN A 117 -18.48 -20.19 7.75
C ASN A 117 -18.18 -20.12 6.24
N ASP A 118 -17.19 -20.88 5.76
CA ASP A 118 -16.72 -20.90 4.37
C ASP A 118 -16.21 -19.54 3.84
N ASN A 119 -15.98 -18.58 4.75
CA ASN A 119 -15.38 -17.31 4.41
C ASN A 119 -13.88 -17.51 4.15
N PHE A 120 -13.35 -16.69 3.24
CA PHE A 120 -11.96 -16.72 2.88
C PHE A 120 -11.31 -15.35 3.03
N ASP A 121 -10.01 -15.40 3.28
CA ASP A 121 -9.14 -14.25 3.35
C ASP A 121 -7.91 -14.46 2.48
N TYR A 122 -7.24 -13.36 2.19
CA TYR A 122 -5.94 -13.37 1.55
C TYR A 122 -4.91 -12.62 2.42
N PHE A 123 -3.66 -13.05 2.28
CA PHE A 123 -2.51 -12.25 2.67
C PHE A 123 -1.34 -12.56 1.73
N TYR A 124 -0.33 -11.71 1.76
CA TYR A 124 0.80 -11.79 0.86
C TYR A 124 2.09 -12.02 1.63
N ILE A 125 2.98 -12.83 1.08
CA ILE A 125 4.33 -13.07 1.58
C ILE A 125 5.30 -12.54 0.53
N LYS A 126 6.08 -11.54 0.89
CA LYS A 126 6.99 -10.83 -0.01
C LYS A 126 8.40 -10.79 0.56
N ASN A 127 9.39 -10.63 -0.30
CA ASN A 127 10.68 -10.12 0.14
C ASN A 127 10.50 -8.70 0.70
N ALA A 128 11.09 -8.45 1.87
CA ALA A 128 10.98 -7.17 2.53
C ALA A 128 11.82 -6.12 1.79
N ASP A 129 11.25 -4.92 1.68
CA ASP A 129 11.87 -3.74 1.13
C ASP A 129 11.57 -2.57 2.07
N ALA A 130 12.60 -1.83 2.49
CA ALA A 130 12.47 -0.78 3.50
C ALA A 130 11.49 0.31 3.07
N SER A 131 11.55 0.75 1.80
CA SER A 131 10.65 1.77 1.26
C SER A 131 9.19 1.31 1.33
N ARG A 132 8.88 0.07 0.93
CA ARG A 132 7.55 -0.54 1.10
C ARG A 132 7.11 -0.59 2.56
N VAL A 133 8.00 -1.00 3.47
CA VAL A 133 7.68 -1.08 4.91
C VAL A 133 7.39 0.29 5.51
N TYR A 134 8.15 1.34 5.14
CA TYR A 134 7.81 2.71 5.53
C TYR A 134 6.44 3.12 4.98
N GLY A 135 6.13 2.76 3.73
CA GLY A 135 4.83 3.07 3.11
C GLY A 135 3.67 2.43 3.86
N LEU A 136 3.82 1.16 4.26
CA LEU A 136 2.84 0.45 5.08
C LEU A 136 2.71 1.10 6.47
N GLY A 137 3.82 1.45 7.12
CA GLY A 137 3.78 2.15 8.41
C GLY A 137 3.07 3.51 8.32
N LEU A 138 3.34 4.29 7.30
CA LEU A 138 2.72 5.59 7.06
C LEU A 138 1.24 5.48 6.67
N GLU A 139 0.86 4.47 5.89
CA GLU A 139 -0.55 4.17 5.61
C GLU A 139 -1.28 3.80 6.90
N HIS A 140 -0.69 2.93 7.72
CA HIS A 140 -1.26 2.53 9.01
C HIS A 140 -1.51 3.73 9.94
N LEU A 141 -0.61 4.71 9.94
CA LEU A 141 -0.66 5.86 10.84
C LEU A 141 -1.52 7.02 10.30
N LEU A 142 -1.50 7.26 8.99
CA LEU A 142 -2.03 8.50 8.40
C LEU A 142 -3.32 8.28 7.59
N SER A 143 -3.70 7.03 7.33
CA SER A 143 -4.96 6.68 6.66
C SER A 143 -6.05 6.41 7.70
N PRO A 144 -7.35 6.61 7.38
CA PRO A 144 -8.44 6.12 8.22
C PRO A 144 -8.47 4.59 8.30
N ASN A 145 -7.98 3.92 7.25
CA ASN A 145 -7.99 2.46 7.19
C ASN A 145 -6.66 1.95 7.70
N ARG A 146 -6.69 1.32 8.89
CA ARG A 146 -5.53 0.57 9.37
C ARG A 146 -5.24 -0.58 8.42
N ILE A 147 -3.96 -0.89 8.31
CA ILE A 147 -3.48 -2.04 7.55
C ILE A 147 -2.68 -2.97 8.46
N GLY A 148 -2.91 -4.28 8.34
CA GLY A 148 -2.11 -5.31 8.96
C GLY A 148 -0.88 -5.62 8.11
N TYR A 149 0.29 -5.57 8.74
CA TYR A 149 1.52 -6.08 8.16
C TYR A 149 2.45 -6.53 9.28
N LEU A 150 3.27 -7.52 8.97
CA LEU A 150 4.28 -8.09 9.87
C LEU A 150 5.58 -8.26 9.11
N VAL A 151 6.70 -8.12 9.80
CA VAL A 151 8.04 -8.22 9.24
C VAL A 151 8.84 -9.20 10.09
N TYR A 152 9.72 -9.96 9.45
CA TYR A 152 10.75 -10.69 10.15
C TYR A 152 11.95 -10.90 9.24
N ARG A 153 13.13 -10.48 9.70
CA ARG A 153 14.35 -10.50 8.88
C ARG A 153 14.06 -9.83 7.53
N ASN A 154 14.11 -10.60 6.43
CA ASN A 154 13.87 -10.12 5.06
C ASN A 154 12.54 -10.59 4.47
N THR A 155 11.59 -11.03 5.29
CA THR A 155 10.24 -11.41 4.86
C THR A 155 9.23 -10.40 5.38
N LEU A 156 8.32 -10.00 4.50
CA LEU A 156 7.21 -9.10 4.78
C LEU A 156 5.89 -9.85 4.53
N ILE A 157 5.00 -9.78 5.50
CA ILE A 157 3.64 -10.27 5.44
C ILE A 157 2.71 -9.07 5.34
N GLU A 158 1.84 -9.05 4.34
CA GLU A 158 0.85 -7.99 4.15
C GLU A 158 -0.56 -8.57 4.15
N GLU A 159 -1.44 -7.96 4.94
CA GLU A 159 -2.86 -8.23 4.87
C GLU A 159 -3.43 -7.80 3.52
N HIS A 160 -4.40 -8.56 3.01
CA HIS A 160 -5.13 -8.14 1.82
C HIS A 160 -5.98 -6.90 2.09
N ILE A 161 -5.83 -5.91 1.21
CA ILE A 161 -6.63 -4.69 1.22
C ILE A 161 -7.82 -4.90 0.29
N ALA A 162 -8.99 -5.11 0.87
CA ALA A 162 -10.23 -5.34 0.14
C ALA A 162 -10.67 -4.10 -0.65
N GLY A 163 -11.21 -4.34 -1.85
CA GLY A 163 -11.82 -3.37 -2.73
C GLY A 163 -11.75 -3.81 -4.19
N ILE A 164 -12.42 -3.08 -5.07
CA ILE A 164 -12.42 -3.35 -6.51
C ILE A 164 -11.17 -2.72 -7.12
N PRO A 165 -10.30 -3.45 -7.84
CA PRO A 165 -9.14 -2.86 -8.51
C PRO A 165 -9.55 -1.64 -9.35
N GLY A 166 -8.81 -0.53 -9.24
CA GLY A 166 -9.19 0.73 -9.89
C GLY A 166 -9.41 0.59 -11.39
N GLU A 167 -8.59 -0.20 -12.08
CA GLU A 167 -8.75 -0.51 -13.50
C GLU A 167 -10.07 -1.24 -13.78
N GLN A 168 -10.40 -2.25 -12.97
CA GLN A 168 -11.65 -2.99 -13.10
C GLN A 168 -12.85 -2.10 -12.82
N PHE A 169 -12.78 -1.28 -11.76
CA PHE A 169 -13.83 -0.34 -11.40
C PHE A 169 -14.13 0.63 -12.56
N MET A 170 -13.08 1.23 -13.15
CA MET A 170 -13.27 2.15 -14.27
C MET A 170 -13.86 1.48 -15.52
N LYS A 171 -13.53 0.20 -15.77
CA LYS A 171 -14.09 -0.54 -16.90
C LYS A 171 -15.55 -0.97 -16.69
N GLN A 172 -15.93 -1.29 -15.46
CA GLN A 172 -17.19 -1.99 -15.17
C GLN A 172 -18.24 -1.13 -14.47
N GLN A 173 -17.83 -0.23 -13.56
CA GLN A 173 -18.75 0.48 -12.65
C GLN A 173 -18.84 1.98 -12.90
N LEU A 174 -17.93 2.57 -13.68
CA LEU A 174 -17.95 4.02 -13.93
C LEU A 174 -19.21 4.49 -14.70
N TYR A 175 -19.88 3.56 -15.38
CA TYR A 175 -21.11 3.81 -16.16
C TYR A 175 -22.37 3.28 -15.46
N ASP A 176 -22.26 2.85 -14.20
CA ASP A 176 -23.39 2.41 -13.42
C ASP A 176 -24.35 3.60 -13.18
N PRO A 177 -25.66 3.47 -13.49
CA PRO A 177 -26.65 4.51 -13.21
C PRO A 177 -26.72 4.95 -11.74
N LEU A 178 -26.34 4.09 -10.81
CA LEU A 178 -26.33 4.35 -9.36
C LEU A 178 -25.02 4.99 -8.87
N LEU A 179 -24.05 5.21 -9.76
CA LEU A 179 -22.80 5.88 -9.41
C LEU A 179 -23.06 7.34 -8.99
N ASN A 180 -22.49 7.78 -7.87
CA ASN A 180 -22.42 9.21 -7.54
C ASN A 180 -21.08 9.81 -8.03
N PRO A 181 -21.06 10.50 -9.20
CA PRO A 181 -19.82 10.95 -9.81
C PRO A 181 -19.13 12.07 -9.01
N ILE A 182 -19.89 12.88 -8.27
CA ILE A 182 -19.36 13.98 -7.46
C ILE A 182 -18.59 13.38 -6.26
N ARG A 183 -19.15 12.38 -5.58
CA ARG A 183 -18.50 11.73 -4.44
C ARG A 183 -17.26 10.95 -4.83
N LEU A 184 -17.32 10.21 -5.94
CA LEU A 184 -16.14 9.51 -6.47
C LEU A 184 -15.04 10.51 -6.85
N SER A 185 -15.39 11.62 -7.49
CA SER A 185 -14.44 12.67 -7.84
C SER A 185 -13.84 13.36 -6.62
N LYS A 186 -14.66 13.64 -5.60
CA LYS A 186 -14.22 14.14 -4.28
C LYS A 186 -13.18 13.20 -3.66
N GLU A 187 -13.46 11.91 -3.62
CA GLU A 187 -12.52 10.92 -3.08
C GLU A 187 -11.23 10.84 -3.91
N PHE A 188 -11.29 10.95 -5.24
CA PHE A 188 -10.08 10.98 -6.07
C PHE A 188 -9.20 12.22 -5.80
N VAL A 189 -9.79 13.40 -5.59
CA VAL A 189 -9.06 14.60 -5.15
C VAL A 189 -8.37 14.36 -3.81
N LYS A 190 -9.08 13.77 -2.84
CA LYS A 190 -8.51 13.44 -1.52
C LYS A 190 -7.41 12.39 -1.61
N PHE A 191 -7.60 11.35 -2.40
CA PHE A 191 -6.59 10.32 -2.64
C PHE A 191 -5.31 10.93 -3.23
N ASN A 192 -5.45 11.84 -4.18
CA ASN A 192 -4.32 12.54 -4.78
C ASN A 192 -3.52 13.35 -3.76
N GLU A 193 -4.21 14.13 -2.93
CA GLU A 193 -3.57 14.91 -1.86
C GLU A 193 -2.86 14.01 -0.83
N ARG A 194 -3.52 12.91 -0.44
CA ARG A 194 -2.99 11.93 0.51
C ARG A 194 -1.75 11.20 -0.02
N CYS A 195 -1.69 10.91 -1.32
CA CYS A 195 -0.48 10.35 -1.93
C CYS A 195 0.65 11.38 -1.96
N PHE A 196 0.32 12.62 -2.33
CA PHE A 196 1.31 13.68 -2.47
C PHE A 196 1.97 14.08 -1.15
N VAL A 197 1.17 14.38 -0.13
CA VAL A 197 1.67 14.79 1.20
C VAL A 197 2.57 13.73 1.81
N ARG A 198 2.24 12.44 1.61
CA ARG A 198 3.01 11.31 2.13
C ARG A 198 4.10 10.83 1.18
N LEU A 199 4.25 11.44 0.00
CA LEU A 199 5.19 11.01 -1.04
C LEU A 199 5.04 9.52 -1.37
N LEU A 200 3.80 9.06 -1.57
CA LEU A 200 3.49 7.71 -2.07
C LEU A 200 3.32 7.77 -3.59
N GLY A 201 4.30 7.21 -4.31
CA GLY A 201 4.38 7.30 -5.77
C GLY A 201 3.60 6.20 -6.49
N ASP A 202 3.53 6.32 -7.82
CA ASP A 202 3.07 5.26 -8.73
C ASP A 202 1.62 4.77 -8.53
N MET A 203 0.75 5.68 -8.12
CA MET A 203 -0.65 5.37 -7.87
C MET A 203 -1.48 5.42 -9.16
N HIS A 204 -1.13 4.57 -10.13
CA HIS A 204 -2.00 4.25 -11.27
C HIS A 204 -3.08 3.23 -10.88
N SER A 205 -4.07 3.04 -11.74
CA SER A 205 -5.29 2.28 -11.43
C SER A 205 -5.13 0.80 -11.12
N SER A 206 -3.96 0.22 -11.31
CA SER A 206 -3.64 -1.15 -10.89
C SER A 206 -3.05 -1.21 -9.48
N ASN A 207 -2.67 -0.06 -8.89
CA ASN A 207 -1.99 0.06 -7.60
C ASN A 207 -2.88 0.62 -6.48
N PHE A 208 -4.17 0.77 -6.75
CA PHE A 208 -5.19 1.07 -5.75
C PHE A 208 -6.48 0.29 -6.01
N VAL A 209 -7.28 0.15 -4.96
CA VAL A 209 -8.64 -0.38 -5.00
C VAL A 209 -9.65 0.70 -4.61
N ILE A 210 -10.88 0.54 -5.06
CA ILE A 210 -12.03 1.37 -4.69
C ILE A 210 -12.94 0.51 -3.83
N ASP A 211 -13.09 0.92 -2.58
CA ASP A 211 -14.08 0.39 -1.66
C ASP A 211 -15.38 1.18 -1.80
N VAL A 212 -16.48 0.46 -1.98
CA VAL A 212 -17.81 1.01 -2.26
C VAL A 212 -18.72 0.58 -1.13
N THR A 213 -19.15 1.54 -0.32
CA THR A 213 -20.03 1.29 0.82
C THR A 213 -21.39 1.90 0.53
N PRO A 214 -22.44 1.10 0.28
CA PRO A 214 -23.81 1.59 0.27
C PRO A 214 -24.16 2.18 1.64
N ASP A 215 -24.74 3.37 1.67
CA ASP A 215 -25.31 4.00 2.86
C ASP A 215 -26.82 4.20 2.67
N PHE A 216 -27.52 4.61 3.72
CA PHE A 216 -28.98 4.79 3.71
C PHE A 216 -29.49 5.70 2.59
N GLU A 217 -28.74 6.77 2.29
CA GLU A 217 -29.15 7.76 1.28
C GLU A 217 -28.25 7.77 0.04
N GLU A 218 -26.97 7.46 0.19
CA GLU A 218 -26.00 7.66 -0.89
C GLU A 218 -24.76 6.76 -0.75
N THR A 219 -24.18 6.33 -1.87
CA THR A 219 -22.96 5.52 -1.89
C THR A 219 -21.73 6.33 -1.43
N HIS A 220 -20.88 5.73 -0.59
CA HIS A 220 -19.56 6.24 -0.25
C HIS A 220 -18.47 5.50 -1.00
N TYR A 221 -17.46 6.24 -1.43
CA TYR A 221 -16.28 5.70 -2.11
C TYR A 221 -15.05 5.96 -1.26
N ARG A 222 -14.18 4.97 -1.16
CA ARG A 222 -12.84 5.12 -0.58
C ARG A 222 -11.79 4.53 -1.50
N ILE A 223 -10.82 5.33 -1.90
CA ILE A 223 -9.67 4.83 -2.66
C ILE A 223 -8.56 4.44 -1.68
N ARG A 224 -8.05 3.21 -1.82
CA ARG A 224 -7.03 2.62 -0.95
C ARG A 224 -5.85 2.13 -1.78
N SER A 225 -4.65 2.59 -1.46
CA SER A 225 -3.42 2.09 -2.07
C SER A 225 -3.20 0.62 -1.70
N ILE A 226 -2.70 -0.16 -2.66
CA ILE A 226 -2.34 -1.57 -2.46
C ILE A 226 -0.88 -1.88 -2.81
N ASP A 227 -0.19 -0.95 -3.46
CA ASP A 227 1.23 -1.03 -3.75
C ASP A 227 1.96 0.12 -3.02
N PHE A 228 2.99 -0.22 -2.25
CA PHE A 228 3.79 0.75 -1.48
C PHE A 228 5.25 0.78 -1.93
N ASP A 229 5.57 0.15 -3.07
CA ASP A 229 6.94 0.03 -3.60
C ASP A 229 7.56 1.39 -3.90
N GLN A 230 6.75 2.39 -4.20
CA GLN A 230 7.22 3.70 -4.64
C GLN A 230 7.08 4.76 -3.55
N GLN A 231 7.08 4.32 -2.29
CA GLN A 231 7.13 5.21 -1.13
C GLN A 231 8.45 5.97 -1.10
N SER A 232 8.37 7.29 -1.29
CA SER A 232 9.48 8.25 -1.17
C SER A 232 10.75 7.84 -1.93
N TYR A 233 10.58 7.31 -3.15
CA TYR A 233 11.70 6.87 -3.99
C TYR A 233 11.97 7.81 -5.17
N GLU A 234 10.95 8.26 -5.89
CA GLU A 234 11.12 9.00 -7.14
C GLU A 234 11.50 10.48 -6.96
N GLY A 235 12.24 11.02 -7.94
CA GLY A 235 12.75 12.39 -7.89
C GLY A 235 11.78 13.46 -8.40
N LYS A 236 10.72 13.08 -9.10
CA LYS A 236 9.75 14.00 -9.71
C LYS A 236 8.47 14.03 -8.88
N LYS A 237 8.02 15.22 -8.50
CA LYS A 237 6.81 15.43 -7.69
C LYS A 237 5.56 14.86 -8.35
N THR A 238 5.52 14.85 -9.69
CA THR A 238 4.39 14.36 -10.48
C THR A 238 4.16 12.86 -10.34
N ILE A 239 5.17 12.09 -9.90
CA ILE A 239 4.98 10.66 -9.61
C ILE A 239 4.13 10.43 -8.36
N TYR A 240 4.12 11.38 -7.43
CA TYR A 240 3.33 11.34 -6.20
C TYR A 240 1.91 11.90 -6.34
N LEU A 241 1.52 12.25 -7.57
CA LEU A 241 0.25 12.89 -7.90
C LEU A 241 -0.53 11.99 -8.87
N PRO A 242 -1.46 11.14 -8.38
CA PRO A 242 -2.26 10.20 -9.18
C PRO A 242 -2.88 10.78 -10.47
N GLN A 243 -3.22 12.07 -10.50
CA GLN A 243 -3.75 12.73 -11.70
C GLN A 243 -2.79 12.79 -12.89
N PHE A 244 -1.49 12.48 -12.74
CA PHE A 244 -0.54 12.51 -13.86
C PHE A 244 -0.38 11.15 -14.56
N PHE A 245 -1.09 10.10 -14.12
CA PHE A 245 -1.07 8.77 -14.73
C PHE A 245 -2.21 8.62 -15.74
N LYS A 246 -1.87 8.23 -16.99
CA LYS A 246 -2.83 8.02 -18.10
C LYS A 246 -3.93 7.04 -17.72
N GLN A 247 -3.54 6.02 -16.96
CA GLN A 247 -4.42 4.95 -16.52
C GLN A 247 -5.58 5.48 -15.68
N ASN A 248 -5.40 6.62 -15.00
CA ASN A 248 -6.42 7.26 -14.17
C ASN A 248 -7.30 8.25 -14.95
N ASN A 249 -7.15 8.36 -16.28
CA ASN A 249 -7.84 9.37 -17.09
C ASN A 249 -9.35 9.36 -16.90
N ALA A 250 -9.98 8.20 -16.72
CA ALA A 250 -11.43 8.14 -16.54
C ALA A 250 -11.88 8.86 -15.25
N LEU A 251 -11.14 8.70 -14.15
CA LEU A 251 -11.39 9.44 -12.89
C LEU A 251 -11.05 10.93 -13.03
N ILE A 252 -9.98 11.27 -13.77
CA ILE A 252 -9.58 12.66 -14.01
C ILE A 252 -10.67 13.40 -14.80
N GLN A 253 -11.20 12.79 -15.87
CA GLN A 253 -12.27 13.38 -16.66
C GLN A 253 -13.56 13.52 -15.87
N LEU A 254 -13.87 12.56 -14.99
CA LEU A 254 -15.00 12.66 -14.07
C LEU A 254 -14.86 13.88 -13.15
N GLY A 255 -13.66 14.08 -12.59
CA GLY A 255 -13.34 15.24 -11.76
C GLY A 255 -13.47 16.56 -12.52
N ILE A 256 -12.91 16.66 -13.73
CA ILE A 256 -13.02 17.87 -14.57
C ILE A 256 -14.48 18.21 -14.87
N LYS A 257 -15.33 17.21 -15.11
CA LYS A 257 -16.74 17.40 -15.43
C LYS A 257 -17.58 17.85 -14.23
N HIS A 258 -17.26 17.40 -13.03
CA HIS A 258 -18.15 17.51 -11.87
C HIS A 258 -17.62 18.36 -10.70
N ILE A 259 -16.33 18.70 -10.68
CA ILE A 259 -15.69 19.40 -9.56
C ILE A 259 -15.18 20.78 -10.01
N THR A 260 -15.63 21.83 -9.32
CA THR A 260 -15.10 23.19 -9.52
C THR A 260 -13.73 23.35 -8.85
N GLN A 261 -12.97 24.37 -9.25
CA GLN A 261 -11.68 24.67 -8.61
C GLN A 261 -11.84 24.97 -7.11
N GLU A 262 -12.93 25.64 -6.71
CA GLU A 262 -13.23 25.93 -5.31
C GLU A 262 -13.46 24.64 -4.51
N SER A 263 -14.31 23.74 -5.02
CA SER A 263 -14.56 22.43 -4.40
C SER A 263 -13.28 21.58 -4.33
N MET A 264 -12.44 21.61 -5.36
CA MET A 264 -11.14 20.92 -5.35
C MET A 264 -10.25 21.42 -4.21
N ASN A 265 -10.10 22.74 -4.08
CA ASN A 265 -9.31 23.35 -3.01
C ASN A 265 -9.88 23.02 -1.61
N GLN A 266 -11.20 23.00 -1.48
CA GLN A 266 -11.87 22.59 -0.24
C GLN A 266 -11.54 21.13 0.11
N TYR A 267 -11.68 20.19 -0.84
CA TYR A 267 -11.42 18.78 -0.58
C TYR A 267 -9.96 18.47 -0.25
N GLN A 268 -9.02 19.19 -0.87
CA GLN A 268 -7.60 19.13 -0.50
C GLN A 268 -7.39 19.61 0.95
N LYS A 269 -8.00 20.73 1.35
CA LYS A 269 -7.93 21.23 2.74
C LYS A 269 -8.55 20.24 3.74
N GLU A 270 -9.70 19.63 3.40
CA GLU A 270 -10.33 18.59 4.21
C GLU A 270 -9.38 17.41 4.44
N GLU A 271 -8.75 16.88 3.38
CA GLU A 271 -7.82 15.75 3.53
C GLU A 271 -6.58 16.13 4.34
N ARG A 272 -6.00 17.32 4.11
CA ARG A 272 -4.87 17.82 4.91
C ARG A 272 -5.22 17.95 6.38
N ALA A 273 -6.41 18.43 6.71
CA ALA A 273 -6.88 18.52 8.10
C ALA A 273 -7.02 17.13 8.75
N LEU A 274 -7.50 16.13 8.01
CA LEU A 274 -7.56 14.74 8.48
C LEU A 274 -6.16 14.16 8.75
N ILE A 275 -5.20 14.38 7.83
CA ILE A 275 -3.81 13.97 8.01
C ILE A 275 -3.20 14.68 9.22
N ALA A 276 -3.41 16.00 9.36
CA ALA A 276 -2.92 16.79 10.49
C ALA A 276 -3.46 16.29 11.84
N THR A 277 -4.72 15.85 11.87
CA THR A 277 -5.35 15.28 13.06
C THR A 277 -4.65 13.97 13.45
N ARG A 278 -4.36 13.09 12.49
CA ARG A 278 -3.65 11.83 12.73
C ARG A 278 -2.19 12.03 13.13
N LEU A 279 -1.52 13.02 12.54
CA LEU A 279 -0.17 13.43 12.96
C LEU A 279 -0.15 13.82 14.44
N LYS A 280 -1.21 14.45 14.94
CA LYS A 280 -1.35 14.87 16.34
C LYS A 280 -1.82 13.76 17.28
N SER A 281 -2.50 12.72 16.79
CA SER A 281 -3.01 11.63 17.63
C SER A 281 -1.93 10.62 18.01
N SER A 282 -0.91 10.44 17.17
CA SER A 282 0.18 9.46 17.42
C SER A 282 1.58 10.08 17.28
N PRO A 283 1.89 11.20 17.96
CA PRO A 283 3.08 12.01 17.68
C PRO A 283 4.38 11.24 17.93
N LYS A 284 4.41 10.35 18.93
CA LYS A 284 5.59 9.55 19.28
C LYS A 284 5.94 8.54 18.20
N GLU A 285 4.97 7.72 17.77
CA GLU A 285 5.17 6.71 16.73
C GLU A 285 5.52 7.32 15.38
N ILE A 286 4.87 8.43 15.03
CA ILE A 286 5.15 9.18 13.81
C ILE A 286 6.57 9.79 13.86
N THR A 287 6.98 10.31 15.01
CA THR A 287 8.34 10.81 15.18
C THR A 287 9.36 9.69 15.04
N ASP A 288 9.08 8.52 15.61
CA ASP A 288 10.00 7.38 15.59
C ASP A 288 10.16 6.77 14.19
N ILE A 289 9.07 6.62 13.41
CA ILE A 289 9.17 6.13 12.01
C ILE A 289 9.95 7.12 11.14
N LEU A 290 9.70 8.43 11.30
CA LEU A 290 10.41 9.46 10.54
C LEU A 290 11.88 9.55 10.94
N ASN A 291 12.20 9.43 12.23
CA ASN A 291 13.58 9.39 12.73
C ASN A 291 14.36 8.19 12.17
N SER A 292 13.69 7.04 12.01
CA SER A 292 14.28 5.88 11.35
C SER A 292 14.57 6.17 9.87
N MET A 293 13.57 6.72 9.16
CA MET A 293 13.66 7.02 7.75
C MET A 293 14.74 8.07 7.43
N GLU A 294 14.95 9.05 8.32
CA GLU A 294 16.00 10.06 8.21
C GLU A 294 17.41 9.51 8.41
N LYS A 295 17.56 8.28 8.91
CA LYS A 295 18.84 7.58 9.03
C LYS A 295 19.00 6.49 7.96
N ASP A 296 18.13 6.50 6.96
CA ASP A 296 18.07 5.49 5.90
C ASP A 296 18.43 6.05 4.53
N VAL A 297 18.82 5.16 3.62
CA VAL A 297 19.07 5.46 2.21
C VAL A 297 18.00 4.74 1.40
N LEU A 298 17.02 5.49 0.91
CA LEU A 298 15.84 4.95 0.21
C LEU A 298 15.77 5.37 -1.26
N SER A 299 16.72 6.18 -1.73
CA SER A 299 16.74 6.66 -3.10
C SER A 299 18.14 7.13 -3.49
N LYS A 300 18.30 7.47 -4.77
CA LYS A 300 19.52 8.04 -5.35
C LYS A 300 19.62 9.53 -5.02
N GLU A 301 20.84 10.04 -4.89
CA GLU A 301 21.11 11.47 -4.66
C GLU A 301 20.43 12.37 -5.71
N SER A 302 20.44 11.96 -6.99
CA SER A 302 19.76 12.68 -8.06
C SER A 302 18.26 12.84 -7.82
N ASN A 303 17.61 11.83 -7.26
CA ASN A 303 16.18 11.88 -6.94
C ASN A 303 15.92 12.81 -5.76
N ILE A 304 16.77 12.75 -4.73
CA ILE A 304 16.68 13.63 -3.55
C ILE A 304 16.83 15.10 -3.98
N GLU A 305 17.84 15.41 -4.79
CA GLU A 305 18.10 16.78 -5.27
C GLU A 305 16.96 17.29 -6.15
N SER A 306 16.48 16.48 -7.10
CA SER A 306 15.33 16.84 -7.94
C SER A 306 14.08 17.11 -7.09
N LEU A 307 13.75 16.20 -6.18
CA LEU A 307 12.50 16.27 -5.44
C LEU A 307 12.46 17.46 -4.49
N LYS A 308 13.54 17.70 -3.73
CA LYS A 308 13.57 18.82 -2.78
C LYS A 308 13.45 20.18 -3.49
N ASN A 309 14.03 20.32 -4.69
CA ASN A 309 13.89 21.54 -5.49
C ASN A 309 12.46 21.72 -6.00
N GLU A 310 11.81 20.65 -6.47
CA GLU A 310 10.42 20.71 -6.93
C GLU A 310 9.42 20.99 -5.79
N LEU A 311 9.65 20.42 -4.61
CA LEU A 311 8.81 20.63 -3.42
C LEU A 311 9.04 22.01 -2.80
N ALA A 312 10.28 22.51 -2.78
CA ALA A 312 10.56 23.89 -2.36
C ALA A 312 9.76 24.91 -3.17
N LYS A 313 9.72 24.73 -4.50
CA LYS A 313 8.91 25.56 -5.41
C LYS A 313 7.41 25.36 -5.20
N HIS A 314 6.95 24.11 -5.03
CA HIS A 314 5.53 23.81 -4.88
C HIS A 314 4.95 24.39 -3.58
N TYR A 315 5.60 24.16 -2.46
CA TYR A 315 5.17 24.64 -1.15
C TYR A 315 5.60 26.08 -0.86
N LYS A 316 6.41 26.70 -1.73
CA LYS A 316 7.07 28.01 -1.51
C LYS A 316 7.85 28.03 -0.19
N ASN A 317 8.55 26.93 0.10
CA ASN A 317 9.31 26.75 1.32
C ASN A 317 10.75 26.32 1.01
N ALA A 318 11.71 27.22 1.24
CA ALA A 318 13.13 26.97 0.97
C ALA A 318 13.75 25.93 1.91
N ASP A 319 13.12 25.60 3.04
CA ASP A 319 13.67 24.61 3.99
C ASP A 319 13.76 23.19 3.39
N PHE A 320 12.96 22.88 2.36
CA PHE A 320 13.14 21.64 1.60
C PHE A 320 14.56 21.49 1.05
N LEU A 321 15.22 22.58 0.64
CA LEU A 321 16.57 22.55 0.06
C LEU A 321 17.63 22.07 1.05
N ARG A 322 17.35 22.17 2.36
CA ARG A 322 18.22 21.70 3.45
C ARG A 322 18.08 20.20 3.74
N CYS A 323 17.09 19.54 3.16
CA CYS A 323 16.87 18.11 3.37
C CYS A 323 18.01 17.29 2.76
N LYS A 324 18.54 16.33 3.53
CA LYS A 324 19.68 15.48 3.14
C LYS A 324 19.27 14.14 2.51
N ASN A 325 18.07 13.65 2.81
CA ASN A 325 17.55 12.39 2.30
C ASN A 325 16.02 12.39 2.23
N MET A 326 15.45 11.28 1.76
CA MET A 326 14.00 11.12 1.59
C MET A 326 13.21 11.20 2.90
N GLY A 327 13.78 10.73 4.02
CA GLY A 327 13.14 10.89 5.34
C GLY A 327 12.96 12.35 5.73
N GLY A 328 13.98 13.18 5.53
CA GLY A 328 13.91 14.62 5.81
C GLY A 328 12.92 15.34 4.90
N ILE A 329 12.88 14.98 3.61
CA ILE A 329 11.90 15.52 2.67
C ILE A 329 10.47 15.15 3.10
N LEU A 330 10.24 13.89 3.46
CA LEU A 330 8.93 13.44 3.92
C LEU A 330 8.50 14.17 5.20
N ARG A 331 9.38 14.28 6.19
CA ARG A 331 9.09 15.05 7.41
C ARG A 331 8.70 16.48 7.09
N MET A 332 9.45 17.15 6.20
CA MET A 332 9.14 18.51 5.79
C MET A 332 7.78 18.60 5.08
N SER A 333 7.45 17.63 4.23
CA SER A 333 6.16 17.51 3.56
C SER A 333 4.99 17.35 4.55
N LEU A 334 5.13 16.46 5.53
CA LEU A 334 4.13 16.28 6.59
C LEU A 334 3.98 17.52 7.48
N ASN A 335 5.06 18.25 7.73
CA ASN A 335 4.99 19.51 8.47
C ASN A 335 4.14 20.57 7.73
N GLN A 336 4.09 20.54 6.39
CA GLN A 336 3.25 21.47 5.61
C GLN A 336 1.75 21.34 5.90
N VAL A 337 1.28 20.20 6.42
CA VAL A 337 -0.13 20.05 6.81
C VAL A 337 -0.41 20.50 8.24
N LEU A 338 0.63 20.73 9.04
CA LEU A 338 0.50 21.23 10.42
C LEU A 338 0.53 22.76 10.49
N ILE A 339 1.11 23.41 9.49
CA ILE A 339 1.19 24.87 9.36
C ILE A 339 -0.20 25.38 8.91
N LYS A 340 -0.74 26.34 9.65
CA LYS A 340 -2.05 26.95 9.40
C LYS A 340 -2.02 27.95 8.27
#